data_AF-A0A7W0PYZ4-F1
#
_entry.id   AF-A0A7W0PYZ4-F1
#
_cell.length_a   1.000
_cell.length_b   1.000
_cell.length_c   1.000
_cell.angle_alpha   90.00
_cell.angle_beta   90.00
_cell.angle_gamma   90.00
#
_symmetry.space_group_name_H-M   'P 1'
#
loop_
_entity.id
_entity.type
_entity.pdbx_description
1 polymer ?
#
loop_
_entity_poly.entity_id
_entity_poly.type
_entity_poly.pdbx_seq_one_letter_code
_entity_poly.pdbx_strand_id
1 'polypeptide(L)'
;MDPHPEERLAELLALLPPAPQGWVEAAQELPLARPGLDRLVARAEADARFRELLIADLEAAFAQEGVEADAATVEAIRRRLSLP
;
A
#
# COMPACT_ATOMS: atom_id res chain seq x y z
N MET A 1 -35.85 -25.54 -1.74
CA MET A 1 -34.75 -25.16 -2.67
C MET A 1 -33.59 -24.82 -1.79
N ASP A 2 -32.45 -25.48 -1.94
CA ASP A 2 -31.24 -25.06 -1.22
C ASP A 2 -30.87 -23.64 -1.68
N PRO A 3 -30.43 -22.76 -0.77
CA PRO A 3 -29.95 -21.44 -1.15
C PRO A 3 -28.78 -21.58 -2.12
N HIS A 4 -28.72 -20.68 -3.10
CA HIS A 4 -27.62 -20.68 -4.05
C HIS A 4 -26.30 -20.44 -3.30
N PRO A 5 -25.16 -20.95 -3.80
CA PRO A 5 -23.87 -20.81 -3.14
C PRO A 5 -23.53 -19.37 -2.73
N GLU A 6 -23.91 -18.39 -3.55
CA GLU A 6 -23.77 -16.95 -3.30
C GLU A 6 -24.65 -16.44 -2.15
N GLU A 7 -25.88 -16.93 -2.03
CA GLU A 7 -26.80 -16.58 -0.93
C GLU A 7 -26.27 -17.13 0.38
N ARG A 8 -25.81 -18.39 0.36
CA ARG A 8 -25.16 -19.02 1.52
C ARG A 8 -23.86 -18.33 1.91
N LEU A 9 -23.09 -17.85 0.95
CA LEU A 9 -21.89 -17.07 1.22
C LEU A 9 -22.23 -15.73 1.87
N ALA A 10 -23.27 -15.04 1.40
CA ALA A 10 -23.71 -13.78 2.00
C ALA A 10 -24.16 -13.95 3.46
N GLU A 11 -24.91 -15.01 3.76
CA GLU A 11 -25.30 -15.35 5.13
C GLU A 11 -24.08 -15.60 6.03
N LEU A 12 -23.07 -16.33 5.54
CA LEU A 12 -21.84 -16.59 6.29
C LEU A 12 -21.02 -15.32 6.52
N LEU A 13 -20.96 -14.42 5.54
CA LEU A 13 -20.28 -13.13 5.68
C LEU A 13 -20.99 -12.22 6.68
N ALA A 14 -22.32 -12.26 6.74
CA ALA A 14 -23.11 -11.46 7.68
C ALA A 14 -22.90 -11.85 9.17
N LEU A 15 -22.37 -13.05 9.44
CA LEU A 15 -22.02 -13.50 10.78
C LEU A 15 -20.68 -12.93 11.28
N LEU A 16 -19.87 -12.37 10.40
CA LEU A 16 -18.58 -11.79 10.76
C LEU A 16 -18.79 -10.43 11.45
N PRO A 17 -17.89 -10.06 12.39
CA PRO A 17 -17.90 -8.70 12.93
C PRO A 17 -17.70 -7.68 11.80
N PRO A 18 -18.27 -6.46 11.93
CA PRO A 18 -18.07 -5.42 10.94
C PRO A 18 -16.59 -5.12 10.77
N ALA A 19 -16.19 -4.83 9.53
CA ALA A 19 -14.82 -4.46 9.23
C ALA A 19 -14.40 -3.24 10.07
N PRO A 20 -13.15 -3.16 10.54
CA PRO A 20 -12.64 -1.98 11.21
C PRO A 20 -12.84 -0.73 10.35
N GLN A 21 -13.30 0.36 10.96
CA GLN A 21 -13.65 1.59 10.24
C GLN A 21 -12.49 2.11 9.37
N GLY A 22 -11.26 2.10 9.90
CA GLY A 22 -10.09 2.54 9.14
C GLY A 22 -9.78 1.67 7.91
N TRP A 23 -10.20 0.41 7.89
CA TRP A 23 -10.08 -0.44 6.69
C TRP A 23 -11.12 -0.09 5.64
N VAL A 24 -12.35 0.23 6.08
CA VAL A 24 -13.43 0.66 5.19
C VAL A 24 -13.05 2.00 4.54
N GLU A 25 -12.53 2.95 5.31
CA GLU A 25 -12.08 4.25 4.83
C GLU A 25 -10.91 4.10 3.84
N ALA A 26 -9.88 3.33 4.20
CA ALA A 26 -8.77 3.06 3.28
C ALA A 26 -9.23 2.39 1.97
N ALA A 27 -10.18 1.45 2.04
CA ALA A 27 -10.75 0.79 0.86
C ALA A 27 -11.59 1.74 -0.02
N GLN A 28 -12.21 2.77 0.55
CA GLN A 28 -12.93 3.80 -0.21
C GLN A 28 -11.99 4.78 -0.93
N GLU A 29 -10.85 5.10 -0.33
CA GLU A 29 -9.85 6.03 -0.88
C GLU A 29 -8.96 5.37 -1.95
N LEU A 30 -8.67 4.08 -1.78
CA LEU A 30 -7.82 3.28 -2.66
C LEU A 30 -8.17 3.40 -4.15
N PRO A 31 -9.43 3.28 -4.60
CA PRO A 31 -9.81 3.44 -6.00
C PRO A 31 -9.43 4.79 -6.63
N LEU A 32 -9.43 5.87 -5.85
CA LEU A 32 -9.08 7.21 -6.31
C LEU A 32 -7.57 7.43 -6.36
N ALA A 33 -6.83 6.83 -5.43
CA ALA A 33 -5.37 6.90 -5.37
C ALA A 33 -4.66 5.92 -6.33
N ARG A 34 -5.30 4.78 -6.64
CA ARG A 34 -4.75 3.70 -7.48
C ARG A 34 -4.21 4.17 -8.83
N PRO A 35 -4.92 4.98 -9.63
CA PRO A 35 -4.47 5.33 -10.97
C PRO A 35 -3.19 6.17 -10.98
N GLY A 36 -2.94 6.95 -9.93
CA GLY A 36 -1.70 7.72 -9.78
C GLY A 36 -0.50 6.81 -9.51
N LEU A 37 -0.67 5.84 -8.61
CA LEU A 37 0.36 4.86 -8.26
C LEU A 37 0.66 3.91 -9.42
N ASP A 38 -0.35 3.40 -10.11
CA ASP A 38 -0.17 2.50 -11.25
C ASP A 38 0.62 3.17 -12.39
N ARG A 39 0.43 4.48 -12.60
CA ARG A 39 1.22 5.26 -13.57
C ARG A 39 2.69 5.40 -13.16
N LEU A 40 2.97 5.58 -11.87
CA LEU A 40 4.34 5.66 -11.36
C LEU A 40 5.05 4.32 -11.51
N VAL A 41 4.37 3.21 -11.20
CA VAL A 41 4.90 1.85 -11.38
C VAL A 41 5.16 1.55 -12.85
N ALA A 42 4.19 1.78 -13.74
CA ALA A 42 4.36 1.55 -15.17
C ALA A 42 5.53 2.37 -15.76
N ARG A 43 5.73 3.60 -15.26
CA ARG A 43 6.88 4.43 -15.64
C ARG A 43 8.20 3.84 -15.13
N ALA A 44 8.25 3.35 -13.89
CA ALA A 44 9.44 2.71 -13.32
C ALA A 44 9.77 1.37 -14.00
N GLU A 45 8.77 0.65 -14.50
CA GLU A 45 9.00 -0.56 -15.30
C GLU A 45 9.61 -0.23 -16.67
N ALA A 46 9.18 0.87 -17.28
CA ALA A 46 9.66 1.31 -18.60
C ALA A 46 10.99 2.09 -18.57
N ASP A 47 11.37 2.68 -17.43
CA ASP A 47 12.55 3.55 -17.29
C ASP A 47 13.40 3.15 -16.07
N ALA A 48 14.54 2.49 -16.34
CA ALA A 48 15.47 2.00 -15.32
C ALA A 48 16.08 3.14 -14.48
N ARG A 49 16.37 4.31 -15.09
CA ARG A 49 16.92 5.46 -14.36
C ARG A 49 15.87 6.08 -13.45
N PHE A 50 14.63 6.18 -13.93
CA PHE A 50 13.52 6.64 -13.10
C PHE A 50 13.24 5.66 -11.95
N ARG A 51 13.32 4.35 -12.20
CA ARG A 51 13.20 3.33 -11.15
C ARG A 51 14.28 3.46 -10.09
N GLU A 52 15.54 3.68 -10.49
CA GLU A 52 16.65 3.92 -9.58
C GLU A 52 16.39 5.17 -8.72
N LEU A 53 15.96 6.29 -9.32
CA LEU A 53 15.62 7.51 -8.59
C LEU A 53 14.43 7.35 -7.64
N LEU A 54 13.38 6.63 -8.05
CA LEU A 54 12.18 6.40 -7.24
C LEU A 54 12.46 5.57 -5.98
N ILE A 55 13.39 4.62 -6.09
CA ILE A 55 13.84 3.80 -4.94
C ILE A 55 14.83 4.60 -4.08
N ALA A 56 15.71 5.37 -4.73
CA ALA A 56 16.79 6.09 -4.06
C ALA A 56 16.30 7.26 -3.18
N ASP A 57 15.09 7.79 -3.31
CA ASP A 57 14.71 9.03 -2.60
C ASP A 57 14.71 8.88 -1.06
N LEU A 58 14.40 7.69 -0.52
CA LEU A 58 14.54 7.43 0.92
C LEU A 58 16.00 7.20 1.33
N GLU A 59 16.75 6.43 0.54
CA GLU A 59 18.15 6.10 0.82
C GLU A 59 19.06 7.33 0.67
N ALA A 60 18.75 8.22 -0.28
CA ALA A 60 19.42 9.48 -0.51
C ALA A 60 19.18 10.46 0.64
N ALA A 61 17.99 10.47 1.24
CA ALA A 61 17.72 11.26 2.44
C ALA A 61 18.57 10.80 3.64
N PHE A 62 18.77 9.48 3.81
CA PHE A 62 19.68 8.96 4.84
C PHE A 62 21.15 9.28 4.53
N ALA A 63 21.57 9.14 3.27
CA ALA A 63 22.94 9.42 2.85
C ALA A 63 23.32 10.91 3.00
N GLN A 64 22.39 11.85 2.79
CA GLN A 64 22.61 13.28 3.03
C GLN A 64 22.90 13.60 4.49
N GLU A 65 22.31 12.83 5.42
CA GLU A 65 22.57 12.94 6.85
C GLU A 65 23.76 12.07 7.31
N GLY A 66 24.49 11.45 6.37
CA GLY A 66 25.64 10.60 6.66
C GLY A 66 25.28 9.26 7.31
N VAL A 67 24.03 8.82 7.19
CA VAL A 67 23.52 7.57 7.76
C VAL A 67 23.47 6.52 6.65
N GLU A 68 24.18 5.42 6.82
CA GLU A 68 23.92 4.22 6.01
C GLU A 68 22.65 3.56 6.53
N ALA A 69 21.57 3.64 5.75
CA ALA A 69 20.34 2.95 6.06
C ALA A 69 20.27 1.64 5.27
N ASP A 70 20.20 0.53 6.00
CA ASP A 70 19.84 -0.75 5.42
C ASP A 70 18.33 -0.83 5.14
N ALA A 71 17.93 -1.83 4.36
CA ALA A 71 16.52 -2.01 3.97
C ALA A 71 15.57 -2.12 5.18
N ALA A 72 16.06 -2.60 6.32
CA ALA A 72 15.27 -2.70 7.56
C ALA A 72 15.04 -1.32 8.20
N THR A 73 16.06 -0.46 8.20
CA THR A 73 16.00 0.92 8.72
C THR A 73 15.07 1.80 7.89
N VAL A 74 15.17 1.69 6.56
CA VAL A 74 14.27 2.36 5.60
C VAL A 74 12.81 1.99 5.86
N GLU A 75 12.53 0.69 6.05
CA GLU A 75 11.18 0.18 6.28
C GLU A 75 10.63 0.54 7.69
N ALA A 76 11.48 0.59 8.71
CA ALA A 76 11.09 1.01 10.05
C ALA A 76 10.69 2.49 10.09
N ILE A 77 11.43 3.35 9.37
CA ILE A 77 11.16 4.78 9.30
C ILE A 77 9.90 5.06 8.47
N ARG A 78 9.71 4.34 7.35
CA ARG A 78 8.47 4.37 6.58
C ARG A 78 7.25 4.09 7.45
N ARG A 79 7.29 3.03 8.27
CA ARG A 79 6.18 2.69 9.19
C ARG A 79 5.90 3.77 10.22
N ARG A 80 6.94 4.42 10.76
CA ARG A 80 6.81 5.45 11.80
C ARG A 80 6.25 6.77 11.25
N LEU A 81 6.54 7.11 10.00
CA LEU A 81 6.03 8.31 9.33
C LEU A 81 4.65 8.11 8.68
N SER A 82 4.20 6.86 8.52
CA SER A 82 2.88 6.51 7.95
C SER A 82 1.76 6.40 9.00
N LEU A 83 2.07 6.64 10.28
CA LEU A 83 1.08 6.71 11.35
C LEU A 83 0.57 8.17 11.47
N PRO A 84 -0.74 8.39 11.64
CA PRO A 84 -1.32 9.72 11.78
C PRO A 84 -0.90 10.44 13.07
#